data_AF-A0A8E3B621-F1
#
_entry.id   AF-A0A8E3B621-F1
#
_cell.length_a   1.000
_cell.length_b   1.000
_cell.length_c   1.000
_cell.angle_alpha   90.00
_cell.angle_beta   90.00
_cell.angle_gamma   90.00
#
_symmetry.space_group_name_H-M   'P 1'
#
loop_
_entity.id
_entity.type
_entity.pdbx_description
1 polymer ?
#
loop_
_entity_poly.entity_id
_entity_poly.type
_entity_poly.pdbx_seq_one_letter_code
_entity_poly.pdbx_strand_id
1 'polypeptide(L)' 'MKYDKPRGHLFSLPKPWLEVRQALRDSVVRAAGEIRTHYDGQLIRVHGLWEVVKSGTHNDADVVQRAAEGEL' A
#
# COMPACT_ATOMS: atom_id res chain seq x y z
N MET A 1 -15.66 -11.09 11.99
CA MET A 1 -14.29 -11.30 11.49
C MET A 1 -13.34 -10.59 12.44
N LYS A 2 -12.52 -11.32 13.21
CA LYS A 2 -11.46 -10.69 14.01
C LYS A 2 -10.30 -10.40 13.06
N TYR A 3 -10.22 -9.18 12.54
CA TYR A 3 -9.02 -8.74 11.83
C TYR A 3 -7.87 -8.78 12.84
N ASP A 4 -6.91 -9.68 12.61
CA ASP A 4 -5.60 -9.59 13.24
C ASP A 4 -5.09 -8.18 12.90
N LYS A 5 -4.93 -7.31 13.91
CA LYS A 5 -4.56 -5.91 13.66
C LYS A 5 -3.30 -5.90 12.79
N PRO A 6 -3.25 -5.14 11.69
CA PRO A 6 -2.07 -5.08 10.84
C PRO A 6 -0.88 -4.70 11.72
N ARG A 7 0.09 -5.62 11.87
CA ARG A 7 1.19 -5.50 12.85
C ARG A 7 2.28 -4.51 12.40
N GLY A 8 1.99 -3.60 11.47
CA GLY A 8 2.97 -2.66 10.92
C GLY A 8 2.45 -1.23 10.88
N HIS A 9 3.37 -0.30 10.66
CA HIS A 9 3.06 1.13 10.65
C HIS A 9 2.14 1.47 9.47
N LEU A 10 1.11 2.29 9.74
CA LEU A 10 0.35 2.97 8.70
C LEU A 10 1.24 4.01 8.02
N PHE A 11 1.32 3.96 6.70
CA PHE A 11 1.99 4.96 5.88
C PHE A 11 0.99 5.59 4.89
N SER A 12 0.91 6.92 4.87
CA SER A 12 0.10 7.65 3.89
C SER A 12 1.00 8.20 2.78
N LEU A 13 0.68 7.86 1.53
CA LEU A 13 1.44 8.34 0.38
C LEU A 13 1.25 9.84 0.19
N PRO A 14 2.35 10.62 0.12
CA PRO A 14 2.24 12.07 -0.07
C PRO A 14 1.83 12.45 -1.50
N LYS A 15 1.96 11.51 -2.46
CA LYS A 15 1.72 11.67 -3.90
C LYS A 15 1.30 10.33 -4.53
N PRO A 16 0.74 10.33 -5.74
CA PRO A 16 0.48 9.11 -6.50
C PRO A 16 1.71 8.20 -6.59
N TRP A 17 1.50 6.88 -6.54
CA TRP A 17 2.58 5.89 -6.42
C TRP A 17 3.71 6.06 -7.44
N LEU A 18 3.37 6.35 -8.69
CA LEU A 18 4.33 6.52 -9.79
C LEU A 18 5.19 7.78 -9.64
N GLU A 19 4.70 8.80 -8.93
CA GLU A 19 5.42 10.05 -8.66
C GLU A 19 6.29 9.97 -7.39
N VAL A 20 6.09 8.93 -6.56
CA VAL A 20 6.93 8.70 -5.38
C VAL A 20 8.30 8.21 -5.83
N ARG A 21 9.36 8.72 -5.19
CA ARG A 21 10.74 8.27 -5.45
C ARG A 21 10.90 6.79 -5.10
N GLN A 22 11.64 6.04 -5.92
CA GLN A 22 11.85 4.60 -5.73
C GLN A 22 12.32 4.25 -4.30
N ALA A 23 13.31 4.96 -3.77
CA ALA A 23 13.80 4.73 -2.40
C ALA A 23 12.70 4.83 -1.32
N LEU A 24 11.73 5.73 -1.49
CA LEU A 24 10.59 5.84 -0.57
C LEU A 24 9.60 4.69 -0.79
N ARG A 25 9.33 4.31 -2.06
CA ARG A 25 8.50 3.13 -2.38
C ARG A 25 9.06 1.86 -1.72
N ASP A 26 10.36 1.63 -1.86
CA ASP A 26 11.06 0.50 -1.23
C ASP A 26 10.93 0.51 0.29
N SER A 27 11.13 1.68 0.90
CA SER A 27 10.99 1.84 2.35
C SER A 27 9.57 1.53 2.82
N VAL A 28 8.56 2.01 2.08
CA VAL A 28 7.14 1.78 2.41
C VAL A 28 6.80 0.30 2.28
N VAL A 29 7.15 -0.36 1.18
CA VAL A 29 6.87 -1.79 0.95
C VAL A 29 7.52 -2.68 2.01
N ARG A 30 8.71 -2.31 2.49
CA ARG A 30 9.43 -3.09 3.52
C ARG A 30 8.89 -2.85 4.92
N ALA A 31 8.56 -1.61 5.29
CA ALA A 31 8.29 -1.23 6.68
C ALA A 31 6.79 -1.08 7.01
N ALA A 32 5.95 -0.78 6.03
CA ALA A 32 4.53 -0.53 6.27
C ALA A 32 3.77 -1.84 6.51
N GLY A 33 2.81 -1.78 7.43
CA GLY A 33 1.76 -2.80 7.58
C GLY A 33 0.44 -2.37 6.96
N GLU A 34 0.29 -1.08 6.68
CA GLU A 34 -0.85 -0.49 6.01
C GLU A 34 -0.38 0.69 5.16
N ILE A 35 -0.93 0.81 3.96
CA ILE A 35 -0.66 1.92 3.04
C ILE A 35 -1.98 2.60 2.74
N ARG A 36 -2.08 3.89 3.03
CA ARG A 36 -3.10 4.77 2.45
C ARG A 36 -2.52 5.44 1.21
N THR A 37 -3.19 5.26 0.09
CA THR A 37 -2.77 5.85 -1.16
C THR A 37 -3.15 7.33 -1.24
N HIS A 38 -2.69 8.02 -2.27
CA HIS A 38 -2.95 9.44 -2.43
C HIS A 38 -4.43 9.73 -2.72
N TYR A 39 -5.10 8.85 -3.46
CA TYR A 39 -6.51 9.01 -3.83
C TYR A 39 -7.46 8.16 -3.00
N ASP A 40 -7.21 8.11 -1.69
CA ASP A 40 -8.09 7.51 -0.68
C ASP A 40 -8.31 5.98 -0.85
N GLY A 41 -7.35 5.32 -1.51
CA GLY A 41 -7.19 3.88 -1.50
C GLY A 41 -6.44 3.39 -0.26
N GLN A 42 -6.59 2.10 0.05
CA GLN A 42 -6.06 1.51 1.26
C GLN A 42 -5.66 0.06 1.02
N LEU A 43 -4.45 -0.29 1.45
CA LEU A 43 -3.91 -1.65 1.47
C LEU A 43 -3.48 -2.02 2.87
N ILE A 44 -3.66 -3.27 3.24
CA ILE A 44 -3.12 -3.85 4.48
C ILE A 44 -2.21 -5.02 4.16
N ARG A 45 -1.25 -5.28 5.02
CA ARG A 45 -0.35 -6.43 4.90
C ARG A 45 -0.85 -7.58 5.76
N VAL A 46 -1.25 -8.68 5.12
CA VAL A 46 -1.81 -9.87 5.74
C VAL A 46 -0.96 -11.08 5.35
N HIS A 47 -0.40 -11.78 6.33
CA HIS A 47 0.51 -12.91 6.11
C HIS A 47 1.67 -12.63 5.12
N GLY A 48 2.15 -11.38 5.08
CA GLY A 48 3.25 -10.94 4.22
C GLY A 48 2.83 -10.46 2.84
N LEU A 49 1.59 -10.70 2.42
CA LEU A 49 0.99 -10.27 1.16
C LEU A 49 0.23 -8.95 1.33
N TRP A 50 0.13 -8.18 0.26
CA TRP A 50 -0.67 -6.96 0.24
C TRP A 50 -2.10 -7.26 -0.19
N GLU A 51 -3.08 -6.81 0.59
CA GLU A 51 -4.50 -6.91 0.24
C GLU A 51 -5.11 -5.52 0.14
N VAL A 52 -5.84 -5.28 -0.96
CA VAL A 52 -6.59 -4.04 -1.18
C VAL A 52 -7.87 -4.07 -0.32
N VAL A 53 -7.96 -3.15 0.63
CA VAL A 53 -9.18 -2.93 1.43
C VAL A 53 -10.12 -1.97 0.72
N LYS A 54 -9.55 -0.98 0.01
CA LYS A 54 -10.28 0.03 -0.75
C LYS A 54 -9.44 0.44 -1.95
N SER A 55 -10.01 0.34 -3.16
CA SER A 55 -9.28 0.66 -4.40
C SER A 55 -8.89 2.14 -4.56
N GLY A 56 -9.64 3.05 -3.92
CA GLY A 56 -9.44 4.49 -4.07
C GLY A 56 -9.92 5.01 -5.43
N THR A 57 -9.53 6.24 -5.76
CA THR A 57 -9.87 6.83 -7.07
C THR A 57 -8.85 6.35 -8.11
N HIS A 58 -9.32 6.00 -9.32
CA HIS A 58 -8.51 5.45 -10.41
C HIS A 58 -7.82 4.10 -10.09
N ASN A 59 -8.34 3.34 -9.12
CA ASN A 59 -7.78 2.04 -8.68
C ASN A 59 -6.31 2.17 -8.24
N ASP A 60 -5.98 3.26 -7.55
CA ASP A 60 -4.59 3.53 -7.18
C ASP A 60 -4.06 2.54 -6.14
N ALA A 61 -4.91 1.95 -5.30
CA ALA A 61 -4.49 0.87 -4.42
C ALA A 61 -4.13 -0.41 -5.18
N ASP A 62 -4.87 -0.78 -6.23
CA ASP A 62 -4.55 -1.91 -7.09
C ASP A 62 -3.20 -1.71 -7.81
N VAL A 63 -2.89 -0.48 -8.23
CA VAL A 63 -1.59 -0.13 -8.81
C VAL A 63 -0.47 -0.29 -7.78
N VAL A 64 -0.67 0.17 -6.54
CA VAL A 64 0.31 0.02 -5.47
C VAL A 64 0.54 -1.46 -5.13
N GLN A 65 -0.51 -2.28 -5.08
CA GLN A 65 -0.43 -3.71 -4.80
C GLN A 65 0.48 -4.40 -5.81
N ARG A 66 0.15 -4.30 -7.11
CA ARG A 66 0.92 -4.91 -8.20
C ARG A 66 2.39 -4.49 -8.18
N ALA A 67 2.65 -3.20 -7.96
CA ALA A 67 4.03 -2.72 -7.88
C ALA A 67 4.79 -3.25 -6.66
N ALA A 68 4.12 -3.37 -5.51
CA ALA A 68 4.72 -3.92 -4.30
C ALA A 68 5.03 -5.43 -4.43
N GLU A 69 4.31 -6.13 -5.30
CA GLU A 69 4.53 -7.54 -5.65
C GLU A 69 5.53 -7.72 -6.80
N GLY A 70 6.02 -6.62 -7.40
CA GLY A 70 7.02 -6.65 -8.47
C GLY A 70 6.44 -6.84 -9.88
N GLU A 71 5.14 -6.57 -10.06
CA GLU A 71 4.41 -6.76 -11.32
C GLU A 71 4.33 -5.48 -12.21
N LEU A 72 5.07 -4.41 -11.88
CA LEU A 72 5.05 -3.12 -12.59
C LEU A 72 6.45 -2.55 -12.85
#